data_AF-A0A180EKU0-F1
#
_entry.id   AF-A0A180EKU0-F1
#
_cell.length_a   1.000
_cell.length_b   1.000
_cell.length_c   1.000
_cell.angle_alpha   90.00
_cell.angle_beta   90.00
_cell.angle_gamma   90.00
#
_symmetry.space_group_name_H-M   'P 1'
#
loop_
_entity.id
_entity.type
_entity.pdbx_description
1 polymer ?
#
loop_
_entity_poly.entity_id
_entity_poly.type
_entity_poly.pdbx_seq_one_letter_code
_entity_poly.pdbx_strand_id
1 'polypeptide(L)'
;MNILTLNAGSSSLKAALLNALNGKTLFEMSAERLLDAPALTFSDGTQLELENKGPERAIAVCLEALADKLKDEQIDGIAHRVVHGGETFDRAVRITAEVEQTIEELAPLAPLHNPVNLKGIQVAKLVFPDADHFAVFDTAFHQSLPTRAKTYALPKDLAKKHGIRRYGFHGTSHKYVAATAATYLGAEPSDLRIISCHLGNGCSVAAIEFGRSVETSMGMTPLEGLVMGTRSGDIDPGIIAYLDREAGLSPAEIDEILNRESGLLGLSGVSNDMRTILNKSTEGDKDAQLAVQVFTHRLRKYIGAYAAIMGGVDAIVFTGGIGENSPIIRHRVAQRLDYLGAVIYEDFNTSLELSDTHPVAEFNMRHSRVKLLAVKTNEQLAMARECAKLIQKEDAVNTMPTIPVAISARHIHLRQETVDALFGKGHELTVRKWLSQPGQFAAEETVAVVGPRNTIERVRVLGPVRTKDQLEISRTDEFFLGIDAPVRESGKVENTPGCKLIGPKGEFHLETGVICAWRHIHMTPADAETFAVKDRDIVEVTVGSGERSLTFGNVLIRVSPKYKLEMHIDTDEGNAAEINSGDEGILTETASSGTLVKRRVG
;
A
#
# COMPACT_ATOMS: atom_id res chain seq x y z
N MET A 1 -18.81 0.84 -3.45
CA MET A 1 -18.33 -0.51 -3.78
C MET A 1 -18.83 -1.47 -2.71
N ASN A 2 -19.59 -2.47 -3.13
CA ASN A 2 -20.15 -3.51 -2.29
C ASN A 2 -19.20 -4.72 -2.31
N ILE A 3 -18.61 -5.03 -1.17
CA ILE A 3 -17.61 -6.09 -1.03
C ILE A 3 -18.19 -7.20 -0.16
N LEU A 4 -18.14 -8.43 -0.66
CA LEU A 4 -18.46 -9.61 0.13
C LEU A 4 -17.20 -10.03 0.91
N THR A 5 -17.31 -10.13 2.23
CA THR A 5 -16.22 -10.56 3.09
C THR A 5 -16.47 -11.98 3.57
N LEU A 6 -15.45 -12.83 3.57
CA LEU A 6 -15.53 -14.23 3.94
C LEU A 6 -14.45 -14.59 4.97
N ASN A 7 -14.86 -15.20 6.08
CA ASN A 7 -13.98 -15.70 7.12
C ASN A 7 -14.32 -17.18 7.40
N ALA A 8 -13.61 -18.08 6.73
CA ALA A 8 -13.77 -19.52 6.86
C ALA A 8 -12.82 -20.07 7.94
N GLY A 9 -13.37 -20.53 9.05
CA GLY A 9 -12.65 -21.25 10.11
C GLY A 9 -13.02 -22.73 10.14
N SER A 10 -12.30 -23.51 10.95
CA SER A 10 -12.50 -24.97 11.05
C SER A 10 -13.88 -25.36 11.60
N SER A 11 -14.54 -24.48 12.35
CA SER A 11 -15.83 -24.74 13.02
C SER A 11 -16.93 -23.73 12.67
N SER A 12 -16.60 -22.65 11.95
CA SER A 12 -17.56 -21.61 11.57
C SER A 12 -17.18 -20.92 10.27
N LEU A 13 -18.18 -20.38 9.58
CA LEU A 13 -18.02 -19.52 8.41
C LEU A 13 -18.83 -18.25 8.66
N LYS A 14 -18.18 -17.09 8.59
CA LYS A 14 -18.86 -15.79 8.64
C LYS A 14 -18.74 -15.12 7.29
N ALA A 15 -19.84 -14.55 6.82
CA ALA A 15 -19.89 -13.75 5.61
C ALA A 15 -20.65 -12.45 5.85
N ALA A 16 -20.23 -11.38 5.21
CA ALA A 16 -20.97 -10.12 5.24
C ALA A 16 -20.75 -9.33 3.95
N LEU A 17 -21.84 -8.86 3.35
CA LEU A 17 -21.84 -7.93 2.22
C LEU A 17 -21.95 -6.52 2.77
N LEU A 18 -20.95 -5.69 2.51
CA LEU A 18 -20.86 -4.34 3.05
C LEU A 18 -20.41 -3.34 1.98
N ASN A 19 -20.86 -2.11 2.13
CA ASN A 19 -20.35 -1.00 1.34
C ASN A 19 -19.05 -0.46 1.97
N ALA A 20 -17.92 -0.62 1.28
CA ALA A 20 -16.61 -0.28 1.81
C ALA A 20 -16.40 1.22 2.07
N LEU A 21 -17.15 2.09 1.38
CA LEU A 21 -17.02 3.55 1.47
C LEU A 21 -17.70 4.10 2.72
N ASN A 22 -18.98 3.76 2.91
CA ASN A 22 -19.78 4.29 4.03
C ASN A 22 -19.86 3.33 5.23
N GLY A 23 -19.33 2.12 5.11
CA GLY A 23 -19.31 1.12 6.19
C GLY A 23 -20.65 0.43 6.47
N LYS A 24 -21.68 0.68 5.66
CA LYS A 24 -23.00 0.06 5.84
C LYS A 24 -22.94 -1.44 5.52
N THR A 25 -23.32 -2.27 6.48
CA THR A 25 -23.61 -3.69 6.27
C THR A 25 -24.96 -3.83 5.58
N LEU A 26 -24.97 -4.54 4.44
CA LEU A 26 -26.17 -4.81 3.63
C LEU A 26 -26.76 -6.18 3.97
N PHE A 27 -25.89 -7.17 4.21
CA PHE A 27 -26.29 -8.53 4.51
C PHE A 27 -25.23 -9.24 5.36
N GLU A 28 -25.63 -10.11 6.27
CA GLU A 28 -24.73 -10.96 7.05
C GLU A 28 -25.20 -12.41 7.08
N MET A 29 -24.24 -13.31 7.15
CA MET A 29 -24.45 -14.74 7.38
C MET A 29 -23.43 -15.25 8.40
N SER A 30 -23.89 -16.06 9.34
CA SER A 30 -23.05 -16.91 10.17
C SER A 30 -23.45 -18.36 10.02
N ALA A 31 -22.46 -19.23 9.88
CA ALA A 31 -22.62 -20.67 9.98
C ALA A 31 -21.75 -21.16 11.13
N GLU A 32 -22.35 -21.85 12.09
CA GLU A 32 -21.66 -22.43 13.24
C GLU A 32 -21.75 -23.95 13.25
N ARG A 33 -20.88 -24.61 14.01
CA ARG A 33 -20.85 -26.08 14.17
C ARG A 33 -20.67 -26.81 12.84
N LEU A 34 -19.80 -26.29 11.96
CA LEU A 34 -19.55 -26.85 10.62
C LEU A 34 -19.11 -28.33 10.61
N LEU A 35 -18.58 -28.83 11.73
CA LEU A 35 -18.12 -30.20 11.87
C LEU A 35 -19.27 -31.20 12.11
N ASP A 36 -20.27 -30.80 12.90
CA ASP A 36 -21.24 -31.73 13.48
C ASP A 36 -22.65 -31.51 12.93
N ALA A 37 -23.19 -30.32 13.14
CA ALA A 37 -24.56 -29.94 12.82
C ALA A 37 -24.59 -28.46 12.38
N PRO A 38 -24.18 -28.17 11.13
CA PRO A 38 -24.07 -26.81 10.64
C PRO A 38 -25.41 -26.10 10.75
N ALA A 39 -25.42 -24.96 11.45
CA ALA A 39 -26.57 -24.08 11.55
C ALA A 39 -26.22 -22.73 10.95
N LEU A 40 -26.95 -22.36 9.90
CA LEU A 40 -26.78 -21.11 9.17
C LEU A 40 -27.83 -20.13 9.66
N THR A 41 -27.41 -18.91 9.93
CA THR A 41 -28.27 -17.80 10.28
C THR A 41 -27.95 -16.63 9.36
N PHE A 42 -29.00 -16.05 8.78
CA PHE A 42 -28.91 -14.88 7.92
C PHE A 42 -29.46 -13.65 8.63
N SER A 43 -29.00 -12.46 8.26
CA SER A 43 -29.47 -11.19 8.84
C SER A 43 -30.94 -10.89 8.56
N ASP A 44 -31.57 -11.57 7.60
CA ASP A 44 -33.02 -11.49 7.33
C ASP A 44 -33.88 -12.37 8.26
N GLY A 45 -33.24 -13.06 9.22
CA GLY A 45 -33.88 -13.95 10.19
C GLY A 45 -34.06 -15.39 9.68
N THR A 46 -33.69 -15.70 8.43
CA THR A 46 -33.71 -17.07 7.92
C THR A 46 -32.69 -17.93 8.66
N GLN A 47 -33.11 -19.14 9.05
CA GLN A 47 -32.22 -20.17 9.58
C GLN A 47 -32.32 -21.44 8.74
N LEU A 48 -31.18 -22.06 8.46
CA LEU A 48 -31.10 -23.34 7.75
C LEU A 48 -30.25 -24.30 8.58
N GLU A 49 -30.78 -25.49 8.83
CA GLU A 49 -30.01 -26.63 9.33
C GLU A 49 -29.56 -27.46 8.14
N LEU A 50 -28.27 -27.85 8.11
CA LEU A 50 -27.73 -28.67 7.03
C LEU A 50 -27.51 -30.11 7.50
N GLU A 51 -27.89 -31.07 6.66
CA GLU A 51 -27.71 -32.51 6.94
C GLU A 51 -26.25 -32.99 6.73
N ASN A 52 -25.38 -32.15 6.16
CA ASN A 52 -24.03 -32.55 5.76
C ASN A 52 -23.01 -32.45 6.91
N LYS A 53 -22.12 -33.46 6.99
CA LYS A 53 -21.05 -33.56 8.00
C LYS A 53 -19.68 -33.27 7.38
N GLY A 54 -18.90 -32.41 8.02
CA GLY A 54 -17.51 -32.10 7.65
C GLY A 54 -17.32 -30.69 7.05
N PRO A 55 -16.22 -30.00 7.39
CA PRO A 55 -16.07 -28.56 7.18
C PRO A 55 -16.00 -28.19 5.70
N GLU A 56 -15.39 -29.04 4.86
CA GLU A 56 -15.23 -28.77 3.43
C GLU A 56 -16.55 -28.74 2.68
N ARG A 57 -17.41 -29.75 2.91
CA ARG A 57 -18.73 -29.84 2.29
C ARG A 57 -19.70 -28.83 2.89
N ALA A 58 -19.57 -28.55 4.20
CA ALA A 58 -20.36 -27.52 4.87
C ALA A 58 -20.05 -26.12 4.30
N ILE A 59 -18.78 -25.78 4.06
CA ILE A 59 -18.40 -24.48 3.46
C ILE A 59 -19.03 -24.31 2.07
N ALA A 60 -18.98 -25.35 1.22
CA ALA A 60 -19.60 -25.31 -0.10
C ALA A 60 -21.10 -25.02 -0.04
N VAL A 61 -21.83 -25.80 0.76
CA VAL A 61 -23.29 -25.61 0.90
C VAL A 61 -23.64 -24.25 1.49
N CYS A 62 -22.84 -23.76 2.45
CA CYS A 62 -23.05 -22.42 3.00
C CYS A 62 -22.85 -21.32 1.95
N LEU A 63 -21.81 -21.44 1.11
CA LEU A 63 -21.52 -20.45 0.08
C LEU A 63 -22.54 -20.51 -1.06
N GLU A 64 -23.02 -21.70 -1.44
CA GLU A 64 -24.14 -21.86 -2.39
C GLU A 64 -25.42 -21.20 -1.86
N ALA A 65 -25.81 -21.48 -0.61
CA ALA A 65 -26.97 -20.85 0.01
C ALA A 65 -26.82 -19.32 0.13
N LEU A 66 -25.60 -18.85 0.39
CA LEU A 66 -25.28 -17.42 0.39
C LEU A 66 -25.41 -16.80 -1.00
N ALA A 67 -24.92 -17.47 -2.04
CA ALA A 67 -25.05 -17.00 -3.42
C ALA A 67 -26.51 -16.89 -3.87
N ASP A 68 -27.34 -17.88 -3.51
CA ASP A 68 -28.79 -17.84 -3.77
C ASP A 68 -29.46 -16.65 -3.09
N LYS A 69 -29.05 -16.30 -1.86
CA LYS A 69 -29.54 -15.13 -1.12
C LYS A 69 -29.05 -13.80 -1.71
N LEU A 70 -27.86 -13.79 -2.31
CA LEU A 70 -27.21 -12.59 -2.86
C LEU A 70 -27.38 -12.46 -4.39
N LYS A 71 -28.18 -13.29 -5.04
CA LYS A 71 -28.32 -13.35 -6.52
C LYS A 71 -28.71 -12.02 -7.18
N ASP A 72 -29.44 -11.17 -6.45
CA ASP A 72 -29.94 -9.87 -6.91
C ASP A 72 -29.06 -8.70 -6.42
N GLU A 73 -28.02 -8.99 -5.65
CA GLU A 73 -27.10 -8.00 -5.08
C GLU A 73 -25.87 -7.79 -5.98
N GLN A 74 -25.42 -6.54 -6.08
CA GLN A 74 -24.16 -6.24 -6.77
C GLN A 74 -22.97 -6.53 -5.85
N ILE A 75 -22.05 -7.38 -6.31
CA ILE A 75 -20.78 -7.71 -5.63
C ILE A 75 -19.63 -7.22 -6.50
N ASP A 76 -18.92 -6.18 -6.06
CA ASP A 76 -17.78 -5.60 -6.79
C ASP A 76 -16.47 -6.37 -6.54
N GLY A 77 -16.42 -7.17 -5.47
CA GLY A 77 -15.27 -8.02 -5.13
C GLY A 77 -15.50 -8.84 -3.86
N ILE A 78 -14.66 -9.85 -3.65
CA ILE A 78 -14.74 -10.79 -2.52
C ILE A 78 -13.43 -10.81 -1.74
N ALA A 79 -13.47 -10.40 -0.47
CA ALA A 79 -12.32 -10.39 0.42
C ALA A 79 -12.32 -11.63 1.33
N HIS A 80 -11.26 -12.42 1.27
CA HIS A 80 -11.04 -13.63 2.05
C HIS A 80 -10.07 -13.35 3.19
N ARG A 81 -10.46 -13.67 4.41
CA ARG A 81 -9.53 -13.65 5.55
C ARG A 81 -8.61 -14.86 5.46
N VAL A 82 -7.30 -14.61 5.49
CA VAL A 82 -6.27 -15.65 5.53
C VAL A 82 -5.44 -15.45 6.80
N VAL A 83 -5.29 -16.49 7.61
CA VAL A 83 -4.64 -16.34 8.92
C VAL A 83 -3.15 -16.06 8.79
N HIS A 84 -2.42 -16.76 7.92
CA HIS A 84 -0.97 -16.64 7.82
C HIS A 84 -0.51 -16.29 6.40
N GLY A 85 0.12 -15.11 6.23
CA GLY A 85 0.68 -14.62 4.96
C GLY A 85 2.19 -14.83 4.80
N GLY A 86 2.85 -15.39 5.82
CA GLY A 86 4.28 -15.68 5.75
C GLY A 86 5.13 -14.41 5.71
N GLU A 87 6.29 -14.49 5.08
CA GLU A 87 7.11 -13.30 4.77
C GLU A 87 6.72 -12.66 3.44
N THR A 88 5.95 -13.37 2.62
CA THR A 88 5.62 -12.98 1.24
C THR A 88 4.57 -11.89 1.19
N PHE A 89 3.53 -11.97 2.04
CA PHE A 89 2.39 -11.07 1.97
C PHE A 89 2.42 -10.02 3.08
N ASP A 90 2.69 -8.77 2.69
CA ASP A 90 2.73 -7.57 3.54
C ASP A 90 1.49 -6.66 3.40
N ARG A 91 0.60 -6.98 2.46
CA ARG A 91 -0.67 -6.31 2.20
C ARG A 91 -1.70 -7.28 1.65
N ALA A 92 -2.94 -6.82 1.50
CA ALA A 92 -3.94 -7.57 0.75
C ALA A 92 -3.52 -7.72 -0.72
N VAL A 93 -3.89 -8.83 -1.36
CA VAL A 93 -3.56 -9.09 -2.78
C VAL A 93 -4.75 -9.64 -3.52
N ARG A 94 -4.82 -9.40 -4.84
CA ARG A 94 -5.75 -10.13 -5.71
C ARG A 94 -5.31 -11.59 -5.80
N ILE A 95 -6.26 -12.50 -5.68
CA ILE A 95 -6.01 -13.94 -5.68
C ILE A 95 -5.77 -14.40 -7.13
N THR A 96 -4.59 -14.96 -7.36
CA THR A 96 -4.19 -15.67 -8.58
C THR A 96 -3.82 -17.12 -8.23
N ALA A 97 -3.52 -17.95 -9.24
CA ALA A 97 -3.06 -19.32 -9.01
C ALA A 97 -1.77 -19.37 -8.17
N GLU A 98 -0.86 -18.42 -8.41
CA GLU A 98 0.39 -18.28 -7.66
C GLU A 98 0.15 -17.90 -6.20
N VAL A 99 -0.84 -17.04 -5.94
CA VAL A 99 -1.24 -16.67 -4.56
C VAL A 99 -1.83 -17.88 -3.84
N GLU A 100 -2.68 -18.67 -4.49
CA GLU A 100 -3.24 -19.90 -3.92
C GLU A 100 -2.15 -20.92 -3.57
N GLN A 101 -1.20 -21.15 -4.48
CA GLN A 101 -0.05 -22.01 -4.23
C GLN A 101 0.79 -21.51 -3.06
N THR A 102 1.04 -20.20 -2.97
CA THR A 102 1.81 -19.63 -1.85
C THR A 102 1.06 -19.82 -0.52
N ILE A 103 -0.26 -19.67 -0.49
CA ILE A 103 -1.06 -19.92 0.73
C ILE A 103 -0.98 -21.40 1.15
N GLU A 104 -0.97 -22.33 0.19
CA GLU A 104 -0.79 -23.76 0.42
C GLU A 104 0.59 -24.07 1.02
N GLU A 105 1.66 -23.51 0.45
CA GLU A 105 3.04 -23.65 0.94
C GLU A 105 3.22 -23.10 2.37
N LEU A 106 2.38 -22.15 2.78
CA LEU A 106 2.37 -21.57 4.13
C LEU A 106 1.53 -22.38 5.14
N ALA A 107 0.80 -23.42 4.71
CA ALA A 107 0.00 -24.25 5.61
C ALA A 107 0.77 -24.82 6.82
N PRO A 108 2.05 -25.25 6.71
CA PRO A 108 2.82 -25.70 7.86
C PRO A 108 2.99 -24.66 8.97
N LEU A 109 2.89 -23.35 8.68
CA LEU A 109 2.96 -22.29 9.68
C LEU A 109 1.63 -22.07 10.43
N ALA A 110 0.51 -22.48 9.84
CA ALA A 110 -0.82 -22.35 10.43
C ALA A 110 -1.73 -23.53 10.00
N PRO A 111 -1.42 -24.77 10.42
CA PRO A 111 -2.04 -25.98 9.89
C PRO A 111 -3.55 -26.09 10.17
N LEU A 112 -4.01 -25.48 11.27
CA LEU A 112 -5.42 -25.45 11.65
C LEU A 112 -6.25 -24.38 10.92
N HIS A 113 -5.60 -23.51 10.13
CA HIS A 113 -6.24 -22.31 9.59
C HIS A 113 -6.06 -22.16 8.08
N ASN A 114 -4.82 -22.08 7.60
CA ASN A 114 -4.53 -21.80 6.20
C ASN A 114 -5.18 -22.81 5.22
N PRO A 115 -5.18 -24.13 5.47
CA PRO A 115 -5.87 -25.10 4.61
C PRO A 115 -7.38 -24.82 4.47
N VAL A 116 -8.03 -24.45 5.58
CA VAL A 116 -9.46 -24.12 5.59
C VAL A 116 -9.72 -22.79 4.86
N ASN A 117 -8.85 -21.79 5.05
CA ASN A 117 -8.94 -20.52 4.33
C ASN A 117 -8.80 -20.74 2.81
N LEU A 118 -7.79 -21.51 2.38
CA LEU A 118 -7.56 -21.83 0.97
C LEU A 118 -8.74 -22.59 0.36
N LYS A 119 -9.31 -23.55 1.09
CA LYS A 119 -10.50 -24.26 0.62
C LYS A 119 -11.70 -23.32 0.45
N GLY A 120 -11.91 -22.40 1.41
CA GLY A 120 -12.93 -21.37 1.30
C GLY A 120 -12.75 -20.48 0.07
N ILE A 121 -11.51 -20.10 -0.25
CA ILE A 121 -11.16 -19.36 -1.46
C ILE A 121 -11.56 -20.15 -2.71
N GLN A 122 -11.10 -21.40 -2.83
CA GLN A 122 -11.34 -22.25 -4.00
C GLN A 122 -12.83 -22.47 -4.26
N VAL A 123 -13.59 -22.75 -3.19
CA VAL A 123 -15.04 -22.94 -3.29
C VAL A 123 -15.74 -21.65 -3.67
N ALA A 124 -15.39 -20.52 -3.05
CA ALA A 124 -15.99 -19.24 -3.39
C ALA A 124 -15.74 -18.85 -4.85
N LYS A 125 -14.57 -19.15 -5.42
CA LYS A 125 -14.29 -18.90 -6.85
C LYS A 125 -15.18 -19.71 -7.80
N LEU A 126 -15.63 -20.89 -7.37
CA LEU A 126 -16.59 -21.69 -8.15
C LEU A 126 -18.01 -21.12 -8.05
N VAL A 127 -18.37 -20.61 -6.87
CA VAL A 127 -19.71 -20.08 -6.58
C VAL A 127 -19.91 -18.66 -7.13
N PHE A 128 -18.86 -17.84 -7.12
CA PHE A 128 -18.87 -16.44 -7.59
C PHE A 128 -17.83 -16.23 -8.71
N PRO A 129 -17.96 -16.91 -9.87
CA PRO A 129 -16.91 -16.94 -10.89
C PRO A 129 -16.64 -15.59 -11.56
N ASP A 130 -17.62 -14.69 -11.58
CA ASP A 130 -17.52 -13.38 -12.22
C ASP A 130 -16.93 -12.29 -11.32
N ALA A 131 -16.78 -12.56 -10.02
CA ALA A 131 -16.27 -11.60 -9.05
C ALA A 131 -14.74 -11.69 -8.94
N ASP A 132 -14.09 -10.56 -8.63
CA ASP A 132 -12.68 -10.57 -8.27
C ASP A 132 -12.47 -10.99 -6.82
N HIS A 133 -11.52 -11.90 -6.60
CA HIS A 133 -11.19 -12.45 -5.28
C HIS A 133 -9.90 -11.83 -4.74
N PHE A 134 -9.88 -11.51 -3.45
CA PHE A 134 -8.76 -10.89 -2.77
C PHE A 134 -8.48 -11.60 -1.44
N ALA A 135 -7.21 -11.76 -1.09
CA ALA A 135 -6.78 -12.31 0.19
C ALA A 135 -6.31 -11.19 1.10
N VAL A 136 -6.82 -11.15 2.34
CA VAL A 136 -6.43 -10.21 3.40
C VAL A 136 -5.81 -11.03 4.54
N PHE A 137 -4.54 -10.77 4.83
CA PHE A 137 -3.75 -11.59 5.76
C PHE A 137 -3.68 -10.98 7.15
N ASP A 138 -3.98 -11.77 8.18
CA ASP A 138 -3.89 -11.34 9.59
C ASP A 138 -2.45 -10.96 10.01
N THR A 139 -1.44 -11.48 9.30
CA THR A 139 -0.01 -11.19 9.54
C THR A 139 0.49 -9.95 8.81
N ALA A 140 -0.25 -9.41 7.82
CA ALA A 140 0.26 -8.39 6.90
C ALA A 140 0.66 -7.10 7.62
N PHE A 141 -0.19 -6.60 8.53
CA PHE A 141 0.08 -5.36 9.28
C PHE A 141 1.39 -5.41 10.09
N HIS A 142 1.73 -6.60 10.58
CA HIS A 142 2.92 -6.85 11.38
C HIS A 142 4.19 -7.10 10.53
N GLN A 143 4.11 -7.08 9.19
CA GLN A 143 5.32 -7.10 8.36
C GLN A 143 6.19 -5.85 8.55
N SER A 144 5.64 -4.78 9.13
CA SER A 144 6.41 -3.59 9.52
C SER A 144 7.28 -3.78 10.78
N LEU A 145 7.17 -4.91 11.49
CA LEU A 145 7.99 -5.15 12.68
C LEU A 145 9.50 -5.02 12.33
N PRO A 146 10.30 -4.38 13.19
CA PRO A 146 11.75 -4.34 12.99
C PRO A 146 12.39 -5.70 13.25
N THR A 147 13.59 -5.94 12.69
CA THR A 147 14.33 -7.20 12.87
C THR A 147 14.48 -7.61 14.33
N ARG A 148 14.70 -6.64 15.23
CA ARG A 148 14.82 -6.88 16.69
C ARG A 148 13.55 -7.45 17.33
N ALA A 149 12.36 -7.14 16.80
CA ALA A 149 11.07 -7.64 17.30
C ALA A 149 10.66 -8.95 16.60
N LYS A 150 11.10 -9.15 15.35
CA LYS A 150 10.82 -10.37 14.57
C LYS A 150 11.69 -11.56 14.97
N THR A 151 12.90 -11.32 15.47
CA THR A 151 13.93 -12.37 15.63
C THR A 151 13.84 -13.02 17.01
N TYR A 152 13.62 -14.33 17.06
CA TYR A 152 13.83 -15.11 18.28
C TYR A 152 15.32 -15.37 18.51
N ALA A 153 15.73 -15.47 19.78
CA ALA A 153 17.10 -15.77 20.19
C ALA A 153 17.44 -17.28 20.00
N LEU A 154 17.32 -17.76 18.76
CA LEU A 154 17.62 -19.13 18.34
C LEU A 154 18.84 -19.16 17.41
N PRO A 155 19.48 -20.33 17.21
CA PRO A 155 20.54 -20.47 16.21
C PRO A 155 20.10 -19.97 14.83
N LYS A 156 20.86 -19.03 14.27
CA LYS A 156 20.51 -18.30 13.03
C LYS A 156 20.17 -19.23 11.87
N ASP A 157 20.95 -20.27 11.66
CA ASP A 157 20.79 -21.18 10.52
C ASP A 157 19.51 -22.02 10.66
N LEU A 158 19.18 -22.44 11.88
CA LEU A 158 17.94 -23.16 12.16
C LEU A 158 16.73 -22.26 11.93
N ALA A 159 16.77 -21.04 12.47
CA ALA A 159 15.69 -20.08 12.30
C ALA A 159 15.45 -19.75 10.81
N LYS A 160 16.52 -19.49 10.06
CA LYS A 160 16.44 -19.22 8.61
C LYS A 160 15.88 -20.42 7.83
N LYS A 161 16.36 -21.63 8.12
CA LYS A 161 15.95 -22.85 7.40
C LYS A 161 14.45 -23.13 7.54
N HIS A 162 13.88 -22.83 8.70
CA HIS A 162 12.49 -23.15 9.03
C HIS A 162 11.56 -21.93 9.06
N GLY A 163 12.04 -20.74 8.67
CA GLY A 163 11.25 -19.50 8.72
C GLY A 163 10.82 -19.11 10.14
N ILE A 164 11.60 -19.45 11.16
CA ILE A 164 11.22 -19.21 12.56
C ILE A 164 11.46 -17.74 12.90
N ARG A 165 10.36 -17.02 13.12
CA ARG A 165 10.32 -15.61 13.51
C ARG A 165 8.95 -15.27 14.08
N ARG A 166 8.84 -14.11 14.70
CA ARG A 166 7.55 -13.51 15.04
C ARG A 166 6.88 -12.99 13.77
N TYR A 167 5.64 -13.43 13.54
CA TYR A 167 4.75 -12.93 12.49
C TYR A 167 3.70 -12.00 13.09
N GLY A 168 3.04 -12.43 14.18
CA GLY A 168 1.92 -11.71 14.79
C GLY A 168 0.60 -11.87 14.03
N PHE A 169 -0.52 -11.78 14.75
CA PHE A 169 -1.87 -11.97 14.21
C PHE A 169 -2.82 -10.89 14.72
N HIS A 170 -4.09 -10.94 14.30
CA HIS A 170 -5.06 -9.87 14.47
C HIS A 170 -4.62 -8.54 13.83
N GLY A 171 -3.74 -8.58 12.82
CA GLY A 171 -3.22 -7.38 12.17
C GLY A 171 -4.32 -6.53 11.55
N THR A 172 -5.34 -7.15 10.97
CA THR A 172 -6.54 -6.48 10.44
C THR A 172 -7.27 -5.69 11.53
N SER A 173 -7.49 -6.29 12.70
CA SER A 173 -8.14 -5.62 13.84
C SER A 173 -7.25 -4.50 14.40
N HIS A 174 -5.96 -4.77 14.66
CA HIS A 174 -5.02 -3.77 15.18
C HIS A 174 -4.91 -2.55 14.26
N LYS A 175 -4.78 -2.76 12.94
CA LYS A 175 -4.75 -1.69 11.94
C LYS A 175 -6.05 -0.87 11.99
N TYR A 176 -7.21 -1.54 12.03
CA TYR A 176 -8.51 -0.91 12.04
C TYR A 176 -8.75 -0.05 13.29
N VAL A 177 -8.46 -0.60 14.47
CA VAL A 177 -8.72 0.12 15.73
C VAL A 177 -7.72 1.24 15.97
N ALA A 178 -6.49 1.11 15.49
CA ALA A 178 -5.51 2.20 15.53
C ALA A 178 -5.94 3.36 14.64
N ALA A 179 -6.39 3.08 13.40
CA ALA A 179 -6.93 4.11 12.51
C ALA A 179 -8.17 4.79 13.09
N THR A 180 -9.12 3.99 13.61
CA THR A 180 -10.35 4.48 14.22
C THR A 180 -10.06 5.34 15.47
N ALA A 181 -9.11 4.92 16.30
CA ALA A 181 -8.66 5.71 17.46
C ALA A 181 -7.99 7.03 17.04
N ALA A 182 -7.12 7.01 16.02
CA ALA A 182 -6.47 8.22 15.52
C ALA A 182 -7.51 9.24 15.02
N THR A 183 -8.47 8.80 14.20
CA THR A 183 -9.58 9.64 13.73
C THR A 183 -10.37 10.24 14.89
N TYR A 184 -10.69 9.45 15.93
CA TYR A 184 -11.38 9.95 17.12
C TYR A 184 -10.58 11.02 17.87
N LEU A 185 -9.26 10.91 17.90
CA LEU A 185 -8.35 11.86 18.52
C LEU A 185 -8.06 13.10 17.64
N GLY A 186 -8.61 13.16 16.43
CA GLY A 186 -8.36 14.25 15.48
C GLY A 186 -6.93 14.28 14.95
N ALA A 187 -6.30 13.11 14.82
CA ALA A 187 -4.93 12.95 14.33
C ALA A 187 -4.83 11.83 13.29
N GLU A 188 -3.71 11.74 12.59
CA GLU A 188 -3.41 10.60 11.72
C GLU A 188 -2.68 9.49 12.50
N PRO A 189 -2.78 8.21 12.09
CA PRO A 189 -2.02 7.14 12.72
C PRO A 189 -0.51 7.39 12.76
N SER A 190 0.02 8.15 11.77
CA SER A 190 1.42 8.56 11.68
C SER A 190 1.88 9.51 12.77
N ASP A 191 0.96 10.12 13.53
CA ASP A 191 1.27 11.12 14.55
C ASP A 191 1.27 10.53 15.96
N LEU A 192 0.90 9.25 16.11
CA LEU A 192 0.57 8.65 17.40
C LEU A 192 1.39 7.39 17.72
N ARG A 193 1.57 7.15 19.01
CA ARG A 193 2.02 5.89 19.62
C ARG A 193 0.84 5.22 20.31
N ILE A 194 0.34 4.15 19.73
CA ILE A 194 -0.87 3.45 20.18
C ILE A 194 -0.50 2.05 20.65
N ILE A 195 -1.00 1.65 21.82
CA ILE A 195 -1.02 0.25 22.25
C ILE A 195 -2.43 -0.28 22.03
N SER A 196 -2.62 -1.19 21.08
CA SER A 196 -3.92 -1.83 20.83
C SER A 196 -3.98 -3.20 21.51
N CYS A 197 -5.02 -3.39 22.32
CA CYS A 197 -5.31 -4.60 23.09
C CYS A 197 -6.55 -5.27 22.50
N HIS A 198 -6.34 -6.22 21.57
CA HIS A 198 -7.41 -7.05 21.05
C HIS A 198 -7.66 -8.21 22.01
N LEU A 199 -8.80 -8.20 22.71
CA LEU A 199 -9.14 -9.14 23.76
C LEU A 199 -10.44 -9.87 23.38
N GLY A 200 -10.31 -11.08 22.83
CA GLY A 200 -11.42 -11.96 22.50
C GLY A 200 -11.19 -13.37 23.04
N ASN A 201 -11.67 -14.39 22.33
CA ASN A 201 -11.28 -15.77 22.63
C ASN A 201 -9.79 -16.02 22.33
N GLY A 202 -9.27 -15.37 21.28
CA GLY A 202 -7.84 -15.11 21.09
C GLY A 202 -7.52 -13.69 21.56
N CYS A 203 -6.35 -13.50 22.19
CA CYS A 203 -5.95 -12.20 22.72
C CYS A 203 -4.56 -11.82 22.22
N SER A 204 -4.38 -10.58 21.80
CA SER A 204 -3.06 -10.04 21.46
C SER A 204 -2.95 -8.55 21.73
N VAL A 205 -1.73 -8.10 22.01
CA VAL A 205 -1.37 -6.67 22.09
C VAL A 205 -0.49 -6.33 20.90
N ALA A 206 -0.65 -5.15 20.31
CA ALA A 206 0.32 -4.57 19.37
C ALA A 206 0.79 -3.19 19.84
N ALA A 207 2.08 -2.92 19.65
CA ALA A 207 2.66 -1.59 19.74
C ALA A 207 2.68 -0.99 18.34
N ILE A 208 2.03 0.14 18.16
CA ILE A 208 1.86 0.82 16.88
C ILE A 208 2.47 2.20 17.01
N GLU A 209 3.61 2.41 16.37
CA GLU A 209 4.36 3.66 16.39
C GLU A 209 4.30 4.29 15.01
N PHE A 210 3.73 5.49 14.93
CA PHE A 210 3.61 6.27 13.70
C PHE A 210 2.98 5.47 12.56
N GLY A 211 1.86 4.81 12.85
CA GLY A 211 1.06 4.03 11.91
C GLY A 211 1.62 2.65 11.57
N ARG A 212 2.77 2.26 12.15
CA ARG A 212 3.44 0.97 11.87
C ARG A 212 3.45 0.08 13.10
N SER A 213 3.24 -1.21 12.92
CA SER A 213 3.40 -2.17 14.00
C SER A 213 4.89 -2.38 14.28
N VAL A 214 5.32 -2.03 15.49
CA VAL A 214 6.73 -2.14 15.93
C VAL A 214 6.95 -3.24 16.96
N GLU A 215 5.88 -3.74 17.59
CA GLU A 215 5.87 -4.95 18.41
C GLU A 215 4.48 -5.61 18.41
N THR A 216 4.39 -6.93 18.62
CA THR A 216 3.11 -7.66 18.77
C THR A 216 3.27 -8.92 19.63
N SER A 217 2.26 -9.24 20.46
CA SER A 217 2.43 -10.27 21.50
C SER A 217 2.41 -11.69 20.96
N MET A 218 1.64 -11.93 19.90
CA MET A 218 1.64 -13.25 19.26
C MET A 218 2.90 -13.44 18.43
N GLY A 219 3.30 -14.69 18.30
CA GLY A 219 4.61 -15.10 17.84
C GLY A 219 4.67 -15.56 16.39
N MET A 220 5.45 -16.62 16.19
CA MET A 220 5.35 -17.47 15.01
C MET A 220 3.94 -18.07 14.88
N THR A 221 3.33 -18.42 16.01
CA THR A 221 1.98 -18.98 16.10
C THR A 221 1.10 -18.10 16.99
N PRO A 222 -0.24 -18.28 16.92
CA PRO A 222 -1.17 -17.57 17.80
C PRO A 222 -1.13 -18.01 19.29
N LEU A 223 -0.14 -18.81 19.71
CA LEU A 223 -0.04 -19.35 21.07
C LEU A 223 0.76 -18.44 22.00
N GLU A 224 1.82 -17.79 21.52
CA GLU A 224 2.63 -16.86 22.32
C GLU A 224 1.81 -15.63 22.73
N GLY A 225 2.15 -15.04 23.88
CA GLY A 225 1.59 -13.77 24.31
C GLY A 225 0.68 -13.87 25.52
N LEU A 226 -0.51 -13.32 25.37
CA LEU A 226 -1.49 -13.21 26.45
C LEU A 226 -2.11 -14.56 26.80
N VAL A 227 -2.64 -14.65 28.02
CA VAL A 227 -3.64 -15.67 28.37
C VAL A 227 -4.86 -15.45 27.49
N MET A 228 -5.40 -16.53 26.93
CA MET A 228 -6.57 -16.48 26.04
C MET A 228 -7.65 -17.42 26.57
N GLY A 229 -8.73 -17.66 25.80
CA GLY A 229 -9.82 -18.54 26.23
C GLY A 229 -9.32 -19.95 26.58
N THR A 230 -8.63 -20.59 25.64
CA THR A 230 -8.11 -21.96 25.79
C THR A 230 -6.60 -22.09 25.58
N ARG A 231 -5.94 -21.00 25.16
CA ARG A 231 -4.50 -20.98 24.87
C ARG A 231 -3.72 -20.50 26.07
N SER A 232 -2.58 -21.14 26.33
CA SER A 232 -1.72 -20.85 27.48
C SER A 232 -1.18 -19.42 27.50
N GLY A 233 -0.87 -18.85 26.34
CA GLY A 233 0.00 -17.68 26.26
C GLY A 233 1.45 -18.05 26.61
N ASP A 234 2.21 -17.07 27.08
CA ASP A 234 3.60 -17.26 27.49
C ASP A 234 3.77 -18.29 28.62
N ILE A 235 4.52 -19.34 28.32
CA ILE A 235 5.04 -20.32 29.28
C ILE A 235 6.55 -20.47 29.13
N ASP A 236 7.21 -21.02 30.14
CA ASP A 236 8.62 -21.39 30.06
C ASP A 236 8.81 -22.52 29.03
N PRO A 237 9.66 -22.37 28.00
CA PRO A 237 9.95 -23.43 27.04
C PRO A 237 10.43 -24.74 27.68
N GLY A 238 11.07 -24.69 28.86
CA GLY A 238 11.50 -25.86 29.61
C GLY A 238 10.35 -26.75 30.09
N ILE A 239 9.13 -26.20 30.22
CA ILE A 239 7.93 -26.96 30.60
C ILE A 239 7.59 -28.01 29.54
N ILE A 240 7.81 -27.71 28.25
CA ILE A 240 7.50 -28.64 27.16
C ILE A 240 8.33 -29.93 27.31
N ALA A 241 9.64 -29.80 27.50
CA ALA A 241 10.52 -30.95 27.71
C ALA A 241 10.28 -31.66 29.05
N TYR A 242 9.81 -30.93 30.06
CA TYR A 242 9.41 -31.52 31.34
C TYR A 242 8.16 -32.40 31.19
N LEU A 243 7.13 -31.93 30.47
CA LEU A 243 5.90 -32.69 30.23
C LEU A 243 6.15 -33.97 29.45
N ASP A 244 7.02 -33.91 28.43
CA ASP A 244 7.45 -35.09 27.68
C ASP A 244 8.13 -36.12 28.60
N ARG A 245 9.15 -35.68 29.36
CA ARG A 245 9.95 -36.59 30.18
C ARG A 245 9.21 -37.14 31.41
N GLU A 246 8.47 -36.30 32.12
CA GLU A 246 7.88 -36.65 33.43
C GLU A 246 6.42 -37.09 33.34
N ALA A 247 5.64 -36.52 32.41
CA ALA A 247 4.24 -36.90 32.21
C ALA A 247 4.06 -37.88 31.02
N GLY A 248 5.12 -38.17 30.26
CA GLY A 248 5.08 -39.08 29.13
C GLY A 248 4.22 -38.58 27.97
N LEU A 249 3.94 -37.27 27.92
CA LEU A 249 3.07 -36.67 26.91
C LEU A 249 3.83 -36.46 25.61
N SER A 250 3.25 -36.91 24.50
CA SER A 250 3.80 -36.67 23.17
C SER A 250 3.75 -35.19 22.78
N PRO A 251 4.56 -34.74 21.80
CA PRO A 251 4.50 -33.38 21.29
C PRO A 251 3.10 -32.95 20.82
N ALA A 252 2.31 -33.88 20.27
CA ALA A 252 0.95 -33.60 19.81
C ALA A 252 -0.02 -33.40 20.99
N GLU A 253 0.09 -34.21 22.05
CA GLU A 253 -0.72 -34.03 23.27
C GLU A 253 -0.36 -32.74 23.99
N ILE A 254 0.92 -32.37 24.03
CA ILE A 254 1.36 -31.09 24.59
C ILE A 254 0.80 -29.92 23.78
N ASP A 255 0.86 -29.97 22.44
CA ASP A 255 0.30 -28.92 21.58
C ASP A 255 -1.22 -28.75 21.79
N GLU A 256 -1.95 -29.86 21.91
CA GLU A 256 -3.39 -29.86 22.19
C GLU A 256 -3.70 -29.24 23.55
N ILE A 257 -2.99 -29.65 24.61
CA ILE A 257 -3.15 -29.08 25.96
C ILE A 257 -2.92 -27.56 25.93
N LEU A 258 -1.85 -27.12 25.28
CA LEU A 258 -1.50 -25.70 25.23
C LEU A 258 -2.48 -24.86 24.41
N ASN A 259 -3.10 -25.43 23.38
CA ASN A 259 -4.04 -24.71 22.50
C ASN A 259 -5.51 -24.79 22.92
N ARG A 260 -5.93 -25.90 23.54
CA ARG A 260 -7.35 -26.25 23.74
C ARG A 260 -7.75 -26.44 25.20
N GLU A 261 -6.81 -26.80 26.08
CA GLU A 261 -7.12 -27.13 27.49
C GLU A 261 -6.53 -26.14 28.50
N SER A 262 -5.78 -25.14 28.01
CA SER A 262 -5.08 -24.15 28.84
C SER A 262 -5.86 -22.83 28.97
N GLY A 263 -5.16 -21.74 29.29
CA GLY A 263 -5.73 -20.40 29.29
C GLY A 263 -6.75 -20.19 30.41
N LEU A 264 -7.79 -19.41 30.12
CA LEU A 264 -8.90 -19.15 31.03
C LEU A 264 -9.65 -20.44 31.40
N LEU A 265 -9.81 -21.36 30.46
CA LEU A 265 -10.42 -22.67 30.70
C LEU A 265 -9.62 -23.48 31.72
N GLY A 266 -8.33 -23.71 31.44
CA GLY A 266 -7.47 -24.50 32.32
C GLY A 266 -7.26 -23.88 33.69
N LEU A 267 -7.17 -22.54 33.78
CA LEU A 267 -6.99 -21.84 35.07
C LEU A 267 -8.27 -21.81 35.92
N SER A 268 -9.44 -21.67 35.30
CA SER A 268 -10.70 -21.53 36.02
C SER A 268 -11.39 -22.88 36.28
N GLY A 269 -11.11 -23.90 35.47
CA GLY A 269 -11.78 -25.19 35.52
C GLY A 269 -13.27 -25.15 35.12
N VAL A 270 -13.80 -24.01 34.68
CA VAL A 270 -15.23 -23.82 34.42
C VAL A 270 -15.57 -23.47 32.97
N SER A 271 -14.86 -22.53 32.35
CA SER A 271 -15.20 -22.02 31.01
C SER A 271 -14.04 -21.26 30.39
N ASN A 272 -14.03 -21.14 29.06
CA ASN A 272 -13.20 -20.20 28.33
C ASN A 272 -13.85 -18.80 28.14
N ASP A 273 -15.13 -18.63 28.54
CA ASP A 273 -15.86 -17.36 28.43
C ASP A 273 -15.64 -16.49 29.68
N MET A 274 -15.03 -15.32 29.47
CA MET A 274 -14.75 -14.34 30.53
C MET A 274 -16.00 -13.91 31.31
N ARG A 275 -17.19 -13.86 30.68
CA ARG A 275 -18.43 -13.49 31.37
C ARG A 275 -18.79 -14.50 32.45
N THR A 276 -18.73 -15.79 32.10
CA THR A 276 -18.96 -16.90 33.03
C THR A 276 -17.95 -16.89 34.17
N ILE A 277 -16.67 -16.65 33.85
CA ILE A 277 -15.58 -16.61 34.84
C ILE A 277 -15.77 -15.42 35.80
N LEU A 278 -16.14 -14.24 35.31
CA LEU A 278 -16.39 -13.07 36.17
C LEU A 278 -17.57 -13.29 37.11
N ASN A 279 -18.64 -13.96 36.65
CA ASN A 279 -19.76 -14.33 37.50
C ASN A 279 -19.32 -15.28 38.62
N LYS A 280 -18.60 -16.36 38.27
CA LYS A 280 -18.04 -17.31 39.24
C LYS A 280 -17.07 -16.64 40.23
N SER A 281 -16.22 -15.76 39.73
CA SER A 281 -15.31 -14.96 40.54
C SER A 281 -16.05 -14.10 41.56
N THR A 282 -17.23 -13.58 41.21
CA THR A 282 -18.09 -12.77 42.10
C THR A 282 -18.80 -13.63 43.14
N GLU A 283 -19.13 -14.88 42.78
CA GLU A 283 -19.67 -15.90 43.70
C GLU A 283 -18.63 -16.44 44.70
N GLY A 284 -17.36 -16.01 44.60
CA GLY A 284 -16.29 -16.39 45.52
C GLY A 284 -15.43 -17.57 45.07
N ASP A 285 -15.58 -18.02 43.82
CA ASP A 285 -14.74 -19.07 43.24
C ASP A 285 -13.29 -18.60 43.12
N LYS A 286 -12.37 -19.31 43.78
CA LYS A 286 -10.95 -18.92 43.88
C LYS A 286 -10.19 -19.12 42.58
N ASP A 287 -10.53 -20.14 41.81
CA ASP A 287 -9.84 -20.47 40.56
C ASP A 287 -10.28 -19.49 39.45
N ALA A 288 -11.57 -19.14 39.42
CA ALA A 288 -12.07 -18.05 38.57
C ALA A 288 -11.43 -16.70 38.92
N GLN A 289 -11.29 -16.38 40.21
CA GLN A 289 -10.58 -15.17 40.67
C GLN A 289 -9.12 -15.18 40.21
N LEU A 290 -8.42 -16.31 40.35
CA LEU A 290 -7.03 -16.47 39.91
C LEU A 290 -6.93 -16.29 38.39
N ALA A 291 -7.81 -16.90 37.61
CA ALA A 291 -7.82 -16.78 36.15
C ALA A 291 -7.91 -15.31 35.70
N VAL A 292 -8.82 -14.52 36.31
CA VAL A 292 -8.96 -13.08 36.03
C VAL A 292 -7.70 -12.31 36.44
N GLN A 293 -7.11 -12.63 37.60
CA GLN A 293 -5.89 -12.00 38.07
C GLN A 293 -4.69 -12.26 37.14
N VAL A 294 -4.49 -13.50 36.69
CA VAL A 294 -3.41 -13.87 35.77
C VAL A 294 -3.60 -13.19 34.42
N PHE A 295 -4.82 -13.22 33.87
CA PHE A 295 -5.17 -12.56 32.61
C PHE A 295 -4.81 -11.07 32.64
N THR A 296 -5.32 -10.35 33.64
CA THR A 296 -5.11 -8.90 33.79
C THR A 296 -3.65 -8.55 34.12
N HIS A 297 -2.95 -9.39 34.89
CA HIS A 297 -1.53 -9.22 35.16
C HIS A 297 -0.71 -9.31 33.87
N ARG A 298 -0.94 -10.34 33.04
CA ARG A 298 -0.21 -10.55 31.79
C ARG A 298 -0.46 -9.42 30.80
N LEU A 299 -1.71 -8.99 30.67
CA LEU A 299 -2.06 -7.86 29.81
C LEU A 299 -1.36 -6.56 30.24
N ARG A 300 -1.39 -6.23 31.53
CA ARG A 300 -0.69 -5.05 32.05
C ARG A 300 0.83 -5.12 31.83
N LYS A 301 1.43 -6.31 31.98
CA LYS A 301 2.87 -6.54 31.68
C LYS A 301 3.19 -6.20 30.23
N TYR A 302 2.37 -6.65 29.28
CA TYR A 302 2.55 -6.34 27.86
C TYR A 302 2.40 -4.84 27.56
N ILE A 303 1.40 -4.17 28.13
CA ILE A 303 1.22 -2.72 27.99
C ILE A 303 2.46 -1.97 28.47
N GLY A 304 2.98 -2.32 29.66
CA GLY A 304 4.19 -1.70 30.21
C GLY A 304 5.43 -1.95 29.33
N ALA A 305 5.61 -3.18 28.85
CA ALA A 305 6.72 -3.53 27.96
C ALA A 305 6.66 -2.72 26.65
N TYR A 306 5.48 -2.58 26.05
CA TYR A 306 5.32 -1.93 24.76
C TYR A 306 5.42 -0.41 24.85
N ALA A 307 4.93 0.18 25.96
CA ALA A 307 5.17 1.58 26.27
C ALA A 307 6.68 1.87 26.41
N ALA A 308 7.44 0.95 27.03
CA ALA A 308 8.89 1.08 27.16
C ALA A 308 9.60 0.98 25.79
N ILE A 309 9.18 0.06 24.92
CA ILE A 309 9.76 -0.12 23.57
C ILE A 309 9.58 1.13 22.69
N MET A 310 8.41 1.77 22.75
CA MET A 310 8.11 3.00 21.98
C MET A 310 8.60 4.29 22.66
N GLY A 311 9.14 4.21 23.88
CA GLY A 311 9.56 5.38 24.65
C GLY A 311 8.41 6.35 25.00
N GLY A 312 7.18 5.84 25.10
CA GLY A 312 5.97 6.63 25.35
C GLY A 312 4.72 5.98 24.76
N VAL A 313 3.55 6.50 25.13
CA VAL A 313 2.25 6.06 24.61
C VAL A 313 1.27 7.23 24.66
N ASP A 314 0.51 7.44 23.59
CA ASP A 314 -0.52 8.48 23.50
C ASP A 314 -1.90 7.90 23.80
N ALA A 315 -2.16 6.67 23.35
CA ALA A 315 -3.42 5.97 23.58
C ALA A 315 -3.24 4.47 23.85
N ILE A 316 -4.02 3.94 24.78
CA ILE A 316 -4.21 2.51 25.00
C ILE A 316 -5.65 2.17 24.59
N VAL A 317 -5.76 1.34 23.55
CA VAL A 317 -7.03 0.98 22.91
C VAL A 317 -7.42 -0.43 23.34
N PHE A 318 -8.62 -0.60 23.87
CA PHE A 318 -9.22 -1.89 24.19
C PHE A 318 -10.25 -2.24 23.13
N THR A 319 -10.15 -3.44 22.56
CA THR A 319 -11.06 -3.92 21.52
C THR A 319 -11.30 -5.41 21.63
N GLY A 320 -12.17 -5.96 20.78
CA GLY A 320 -12.59 -7.34 20.81
C GLY A 320 -13.61 -7.60 21.90
N GLY A 321 -14.21 -8.80 21.89
CA GLY A 321 -15.37 -9.13 22.73
C GLY A 321 -15.19 -8.83 24.23
N ILE A 322 -14.00 -9.05 24.80
CA ILE A 322 -13.69 -8.73 26.21
C ILE A 322 -13.37 -7.24 26.36
N GLY A 323 -12.52 -6.67 25.49
CA GLY A 323 -12.05 -5.29 25.60
C GLY A 323 -13.18 -4.26 25.44
N GLU A 324 -14.13 -4.54 24.57
CA GLU A 324 -15.31 -3.71 24.30
C GLU A 324 -16.34 -3.78 25.43
N ASN A 325 -16.57 -4.98 25.99
CA ASN A 325 -17.76 -5.23 26.82
C ASN A 325 -17.47 -5.44 28.30
N SER A 326 -16.20 -5.59 28.73
CA SER A 326 -15.87 -5.89 30.13
C SER A 326 -15.26 -4.68 30.86
N PRO A 327 -16.08 -3.85 31.54
CA PRO A 327 -15.58 -2.74 32.34
C PRO A 327 -14.66 -3.21 33.47
N ILE A 328 -14.94 -4.38 34.06
CA ILE A 328 -14.13 -4.97 35.14
C ILE A 328 -12.71 -5.30 34.65
N ILE A 329 -12.57 -5.85 33.45
CA ILE A 329 -11.25 -6.16 32.88
C ILE A 329 -10.50 -4.87 32.54
N ARG A 330 -11.16 -3.90 31.88
CA ARG A 330 -10.55 -2.58 31.62
C ARG A 330 -10.07 -1.92 32.91
N HIS A 331 -10.90 -1.93 33.94
CA HIS A 331 -10.56 -1.41 35.28
C HIS A 331 -9.29 -2.07 35.83
N ARG A 332 -9.29 -3.40 35.96
CA ARG A 332 -8.17 -4.15 36.56
C ARG A 332 -6.85 -3.98 35.79
N VAL A 333 -6.93 -3.82 34.47
CA VAL A 333 -5.75 -3.60 33.62
C VAL A 333 -5.23 -2.17 33.76
N ALA A 334 -6.12 -1.19 33.76
CA ALA A 334 -5.78 0.22 33.91
C ALA A 334 -5.24 0.57 35.30
N GLN A 335 -5.54 -0.25 36.32
CA GLN A 335 -4.93 -0.11 37.64
C GLN A 335 -3.40 -0.14 37.55
N ARG A 336 -2.77 0.87 38.15
CA ARG A 336 -1.32 1.08 38.19
C ARG A 336 -0.70 1.50 36.85
N LEU A 337 -1.48 2.01 35.90
CA LEU A 337 -0.95 2.66 34.69
C LEU A 337 -0.85 4.20 34.84
N ASP A 338 -1.15 4.74 36.02
CA ASP A 338 -1.05 6.16 36.35
C ASP A 338 0.38 6.71 36.21
N TYR A 339 1.41 5.89 36.44
CA TYR A 339 2.80 6.29 36.20
C TYR A 339 3.10 6.58 34.71
N LEU A 340 2.39 5.93 33.78
CA LEU A 340 2.42 6.25 32.35
C LEU A 340 1.60 7.51 32.04
N GLY A 341 0.79 7.99 33.00
CA GLY A 341 -0.18 9.05 32.80
C GLY A 341 -1.52 8.56 32.27
N ALA A 342 -1.82 7.26 32.35
CA ALA A 342 -3.10 6.67 31.97
C ALA A 342 -3.99 6.49 33.20
N VAL A 343 -4.88 7.46 33.43
CA VAL A 343 -5.73 7.51 34.63
C VAL A 343 -7.16 7.21 34.25
N ILE A 344 -7.70 6.08 34.74
CA ILE A 344 -9.06 5.65 34.48
C ILE A 344 -10.11 6.55 35.15
N TYR A 345 -11.24 6.76 34.48
CA TYR A 345 -12.45 7.33 35.05
C TYR A 345 -13.55 6.25 35.14
N GLU A 346 -13.85 5.80 36.36
CA GLU A 346 -14.65 4.59 36.59
C GLU A 346 -16.11 4.72 36.12
N ASP A 347 -16.72 5.89 36.31
CA ASP A 347 -18.11 6.12 35.88
C ASP A 347 -18.24 5.94 34.37
N PHE A 348 -17.32 6.56 33.60
CA PHE A 348 -17.30 6.44 32.15
C PHE A 348 -16.94 5.02 31.71
N ASN A 349 -16.00 4.35 32.38
CA ASN A 349 -15.67 2.96 32.09
C ASN A 349 -16.89 2.03 32.24
N THR A 350 -17.69 2.25 33.29
CA THR A 350 -18.86 1.43 33.63
C THR A 350 -20.05 1.72 32.73
N SER A 351 -20.29 2.98 32.39
CA SER A 351 -21.42 3.41 31.54
C SER A 351 -21.11 3.39 30.03
N LEU A 352 -19.93 2.88 29.64
CA LEU A 352 -19.49 2.88 28.26
C LEU A 352 -20.35 1.94 27.41
N GLU A 353 -20.90 2.45 26.33
CA GLU A 353 -21.61 1.68 25.32
C GLU A 353 -21.03 1.99 23.95
N LEU A 354 -20.73 0.95 23.17
CA LEU A 354 -20.26 1.07 21.79
C LEU A 354 -21.36 0.64 20.83
N SER A 355 -21.46 1.34 19.72
CA SER A 355 -22.38 1.00 18.62
C SER A 355 -21.73 1.30 17.29
N ASP A 356 -22.37 0.91 16.19
CA ASP A 356 -21.85 1.23 14.85
C ASP A 356 -21.84 2.74 14.57
N THR A 357 -22.70 3.51 15.26
CA THR A 357 -22.73 4.99 15.16
C THR A 357 -21.76 5.66 16.12
N HIS A 358 -21.41 5.00 17.22
CA HIS A 358 -20.44 5.47 18.21
C HIS A 358 -19.41 4.36 18.48
N PRO A 359 -18.49 4.11 17.54
CA PRO A 359 -17.58 2.97 17.62
C PRO A 359 -16.41 3.19 18.58
N VAL A 360 -16.27 4.39 19.17
CA VAL A 360 -15.21 4.75 20.11
C VAL A 360 -15.79 5.45 21.32
N ALA A 361 -15.30 5.09 22.51
CA ALA A 361 -15.59 5.81 23.74
C ALA A 361 -14.33 5.91 24.62
N GLU A 362 -14.09 7.10 25.17
CA GLU A 362 -13.02 7.35 26.12
C GLU A 362 -13.47 7.10 27.57
N PHE A 363 -12.57 6.53 28.38
CA PHE A 363 -12.85 6.23 29.79
C PHE A 363 -11.69 6.64 30.71
N ASN A 364 -10.90 7.63 30.30
CA ASN A 364 -9.86 8.25 31.13
C ASN A 364 -10.35 9.54 31.82
N MET A 365 -9.65 9.94 32.88
CA MET A 365 -9.81 11.26 33.49
C MET A 365 -9.39 12.38 32.53
N ARG A 366 -9.94 13.59 32.70
CA ARG A 366 -9.61 14.76 31.86
C ARG A 366 -8.13 15.16 31.89
N HIS A 367 -7.45 14.94 33.02
CA HIS A 367 -6.03 15.25 33.19
C HIS A 367 -5.10 14.08 32.83
N SER A 368 -5.67 12.98 32.31
CA SER A 368 -4.88 11.85 31.83
C SER A 368 -4.05 12.28 30.63
N ARG A 369 -2.73 12.03 30.69
CA ARG A 369 -1.82 12.32 29.57
C ARG A 369 -1.97 11.29 28.46
N VAL A 370 -2.31 10.06 28.83
CA VAL A 370 -2.57 8.94 27.92
C VAL A 370 -4.07 8.70 27.84
N LYS A 371 -4.58 8.54 26.63
CA LYS A 371 -5.99 8.24 26.39
C LYS A 371 -6.27 6.76 26.62
N LEU A 372 -7.39 6.47 27.29
CA LEU A 372 -7.91 5.12 27.45
C LEU A 372 -9.19 5.02 26.63
N LEU A 373 -9.15 4.22 25.56
CA LEU A 373 -10.23 4.14 24.59
C LEU A 373 -10.75 2.71 24.51
N ALA A 374 -12.06 2.52 24.46
CA ALA A 374 -12.66 1.30 23.96
C ALA A 374 -13.09 1.54 22.51
N VAL A 375 -12.73 0.64 21.61
CA VAL A 375 -13.00 0.76 20.17
C VAL A 375 -13.65 -0.54 19.69
N LYS A 376 -14.81 -0.43 19.05
CA LYS A 376 -15.51 -1.55 18.42
C LYS A 376 -14.73 -2.00 17.19
N THR A 377 -14.15 -3.20 17.19
CA THR A 377 -13.46 -3.69 15.99
C THR A 377 -14.47 -4.08 14.92
N ASN A 378 -14.15 -3.80 13.65
CA ASN A 378 -14.92 -4.27 12.51
C ASN A 378 -13.96 -4.81 11.44
N GLU A 379 -13.57 -6.07 11.62
CA GLU A 379 -12.60 -6.75 10.75
C GLU A 379 -13.16 -6.93 9.34
N GLN A 380 -14.47 -7.19 9.20
CA GLN A 380 -15.14 -7.27 7.91
C GLN A 380 -15.01 -5.94 7.15
N LEU A 381 -15.34 -4.81 7.79
CA LEU A 381 -15.19 -3.49 7.16
C LEU A 381 -13.72 -3.19 6.80
N ALA A 382 -12.78 -3.56 7.67
CA ALA A 382 -11.35 -3.42 7.38
C ALA A 382 -10.95 -4.20 6.13
N MET A 383 -11.35 -5.47 6.02
CA MET A 383 -11.10 -6.30 4.84
C MET A 383 -11.75 -5.72 3.57
N ALA A 384 -13.00 -5.26 3.68
CA ALA A 384 -13.71 -4.65 2.56
C ALA A 384 -13.01 -3.39 2.05
N ARG A 385 -12.48 -2.57 2.96
CA ARG A 385 -11.70 -1.37 2.61
C ARG A 385 -10.38 -1.73 1.92
N GLU A 386 -9.65 -2.73 2.38
CA GLU A 386 -8.42 -3.19 1.72
C GLU A 386 -8.69 -3.73 0.31
N CYS A 387 -9.79 -4.47 0.13
CA CYS A 387 -10.25 -4.92 -1.19
C CYS A 387 -10.62 -3.74 -2.11
N ALA A 388 -11.40 -2.78 -1.60
CA ALA A 388 -11.79 -1.60 -2.36
C ALA A 388 -10.59 -0.77 -2.83
N LYS A 389 -9.56 -0.61 -2.00
CA LYS A 389 -8.29 0.05 -2.37
C LYS A 389 -7.63 -0.61 -3.57
N LEU A 390 -7.58 -1.95 -3.58
CA LEU A 390 -6.98 -2.71 -4.69
C LEU A 390 -7.79 -2.57 -5.98
N ILE A 391 -9.12 -2.61 -5.90
CA ILE A 391 -10.02 -2.40 -7.04
C ILE A 391 -9.84 -0.98 -7.61
N GLN A 392 -9.72 0.02 -6.73
CA GLN A 392 -9.50 1.42 -7.09
C GLN A 392 -8.04 1.73 -7.50
N LYS A 393 -7.12 0.76 -7.33
CA LYS A 393 -5.68 0.90 -7.54
C LYS A 393 -5.04 2.00 -6.66
N GLU A 394 -5.58 2.26 -5.48
CA GLU A 394 -5.01 3.24 -4.53
C GLU A 394 -3.64 2.80 -3.98
N ASP A 395 -3.37 1.49 -3.95
CA ASP A 395 -2.07 0.92 -3.55
C ASP A 395 -1.06 0.83 -4.71
N ALA A 396 -1.44 1.27 -5.92
CA ALA A 396 -0.46 1.45 -6.98
C ALA A 396 0.52 2.51 -6.48
N VAL A 397 1.74 2.10 -6.14
CA VAL A 397 2.82 3.03 -5.86
C VAL A 397 2.88 3.96 -7.07
N ASN A 398 2.52 5.22 -6.88
CA ASN A 398 2.79 6.28 -7.84
C ASN A 398 4.31 6.45 -7.87
N THR A 399 5.02 5.49 -8.44
CA THR A 399 6.33 5.77 -9.02
C THR A 399 6.01 6.71 -10.16
N MET A 400 6.26 8.00 -9.98
CA MET A 400 6.23 8.93 -11.11
C MET A 400 7.09 8.30 -12.20
N PRO A 401 6.55 8.13 -13.43
CA PRO A 401 7.30 7.51 -14.49
C PRO A 401 8.57 8.31 -14.76
N THR A 402 9.62 7.63 -15.19
CA THR A 402 10.83 8.32 -15.66
C THR A 402 10.57 8.99 -17.00
N ILE A 403 11.34 10.03 -17.30
CA ILE A 403 11.25 10.83 -18.51
C ILE A 403 12.44 10.45 -19.40
N PRO A 404 12.22 9.79 -20.56
CA PRO A 404 13.31 9.48 -21.48
C PRO A 404 13.97 10.76 -22.00
N VAL A 405 15.29 10.79 -22.05
CA VAL A 405 16.09 11.91 -22.56
C VAL A 405 16.54 11.64 -24.00
N ALA A 406 16.36 12.61 -24.88
CA ALA A 406 16.84 12.60 -26.25
C ALA A 406 17.79 13.78 -26.50
N ILE A 407 18.91 13.50 -27.15
CA ILE A 407 19.91 14.51 -27.51
C ILE A 407 19.64 14.96 -28.94
N SER A 408 19.27 16.23 -29.06
CA SER A 408 19.01 16.87 -30.34
C SER A 408 20.31 17.40 -30.92
N ALA A 409 20.80 16.72 -31.95
CA ALA A 409 21.89 17.25 -32.77
C ALA A 409 21.42 18.46 -33.59
N ARG A 410 22.37 19.29 -34.04
CA ARG A 410 22.10 20.41 -34.94
C ARG A 410 21.29 19.97 -36.15
N HIS A 411 20.23 20.71 -36.46
CA HIS A 411 19.31 20.35 -37.54
C HIS A 411 18.51 21.57 -37.98
N ILE A 412 17.86 21.46 -39.14
CA ILE A 412 17.05 22.53 -39.70
C ILE A 412 15.65 22.06 -40.08
N HIS A 413 14.65 22.86 -39.73
CA HIS A 413 13.29 22.75 -40.24
C HIS A 413 13.10 23.78 -41.34
N LEU A 414 12.45 23.39 -42.44
CA LEU A 414 12.30 24.25 -43.62
C LEU A 414 10.83 24.41 -44.02
N ARG A 415 10.52 25.56 -44.61
CA ARG A 415 9.29 25.77 -45.39
C ARG A 415 9.44 25.17 -46.78
N GLN A 416 8.31 24.90 -47.43
CA GLN A 416 8.31 24.36 -48.79
C GLN A 416 9.05 25.28 -49.78
N GLU A 417 8.89 26.60 -49.69
CA GLU A 417 9.59 27.56 -50.57
C GLU A 417 11.12 27.45 -50.44
N THR A 418 11.61 27.20 -49.23
CA THR A 418 13.04 27.05 -48.95
C THR A 418 13.56 25.69 -49.42
N VAL A 419 12.76 24.63 -49.25
CA VAL A 419 13.05 23.31 -49.85
C VAL A 419 13.16 23.44 -51.37
N ASP A 420 12.22 24.14 -52.00
CA ASP A 420 12.20 24.36 -53.44
C ASP A 420 13.45 25.11 -53.93
N ALA A 421 13.90 26.12 -53.18
CA ALA A 421 15.10 26.90 -53.51
C ALA A 421 16.39 26.09 -53.39
N LEU A 422 16.48 25.18 -52.40
CA LEU A 422 17.71 24.45 -52.08
C LEU A 422 17.81 23.11 -52.84
N PHE A 423 16.69 22.45 -53.11
CA PHE A 423 16.62 21.09 -53.65
C PHE A 423 15.87 20.98 -54.99
N GLY A 424 15.20 22.05 -55.42
CA GLY A 424 14.49 22.13 -56.70
C GLY A 424 12.98 22.29 -56.51
N LYS A 425 12.33 23.01 -57.44
CA LYS A 425 10.90 23.36 -57.35
C LYS A 425 10.01 22.12 -57.24
N GLY A 426 9.15 22.08 -56.23
CA GLY A 426 8.23 20.97 -55.95
C GLY A 426 8.90 19.76 -55.31
N HIS A 427 10.08 19.91 -54.72
CA HIS A 427 10.81 18.81 -54.09
C HIS A 427 10.13 18.40 -52.78
N GLU A 428 9.89 17.10 -52.62
CA GLU A 428 9.38 16.52 -51.37
C GLU A 428 10.54 15.92 -50.57
N LEU A 429 10.57 16.18 -49.26
CA LEU A 429 11.61 15.66 -48.37
C LEU A 429 11.54 14.13 -48.30
N THR A 430 12.67 13.48 -48.49
CA THR A 430 12.76 12.02 -48.50
C THR A 430 13.00 11.49 -47.10
N VAL A 431 12.13 10.61 -46.60
CA VAL A 431 12.30 10.03 -45.25
C VAL A 431 13.55 9.15 -45.20
N ARG A 432 14.51 9.52 -44.33
CA ARG A 432 15.66 8.68 -43.97
C ARG A 432 15.38 7.85 -42.74
N LYS A 433 14.88 8.48 -41.67
CA LYS A 433 14.63 7.83 -40.38
C LYS A 433 13.52 8.55 -39.62
N TRP A 434 12.52 7.80 -39.15
CA TRP A 434 11.49 8.32 -38.25
C TRP A 434 12.07 8.67 -36.87
N LEU A 435 11.62 9.78 -36.31
CA LEU A 435 11.99 10.24 -34.98
C LEU A 435 11.00 9.71 -33.92
N SER A 436 11.38 9.81 -32.66
CA SER A 436 10.58 9.43 -31.48
C SER A 436 9.23 10.16 -31.44
N GLN A 437 9.22 11.44 -31.81
CA GLN A 437 8.01 12.26 -31.86
C GLN A 437 7.13 11.87 -33.06
N PRO A 438 5.85 11.52 -32.83
CA PRO A 438 4.95 11.03 -33.87
C PRO A 438 4.88 11.94 -35.11
N GLY A 439 5.10 11.35 -36.29
CA GLY A 439 5.01 12.04 -37.57
C GLY A 439 6.20 12.92 -37.93
N GLN A 440 7.26 12.99 -37.12
CA GLN A 440 8.51 13.68 -37.44
C GLN A 440 9.57 12.71 -37.98
N PHE A 441 10.41 13.15 -38.92
CA PHE A 441 11.48 12.33 -39.49
C PHE A 441 12.74 13.15 -39.80
N ALA A 442 13.90 12.52 -39.74
CA ALA A 442 15.10 13.02 -40.39
C ALA A 442 15.02 12.70 -41.89
N ALA A 443 15.28 13.70 -42.72
CA ALA A 443 15.21 13.56 -44.18
C ALA A 443 16.57 13.11 -44.77
N GLU A 444 16.64 12.60 -46.00
CA GLU A 444 17.93 12.32 -46.65
C GLU A 444 18.67 13.61 -47.05
N GLU A 445 17.95 14.71 -47.15
CA GLU A 445 18.42 16.02 -47.48
C GLU A 445 19.29 16.63 -46.36
N THR A 446 20.37 17.28 -46.78
CA THR A 446 21.23 18.08 -45.91
C THR A 446 21.60 19.39 -46.59
N VAL A 447 21.86 20.42 -45.80
CA VAL A 447 22.29 21.75 -46.26
C VAL A 447 23.65 22.10 -45.66
N ALA A 448 24.44 22.92 -46.35
CA ALA A 448 25.55 23.62 -45.73
C ALA A 448 25.05 24.92 -45.10
N VAL A 449 25.43 25.16 -43.85
CA VAL A 449 25.09 26.39 -43.11
C VAL A 449 26.32 27.27 -43.07
N VAL A 450 26.25 28.44 -43.70
CA VAL A 450 27.34 29.40 -43.81
C VAL A 450 27.10 30.54 -42.82
N GLY A 451 28.00 30.64 -41.84
CA GLY A 451 28.07 31.75 -40.90
C GLY A 451 29.17 32.77 -41.26
N PRO A 452 29.27 33.89 -40.53
CA PRO A 452 30.29 34.91 -40.76
C PRO A 452 31.74 34.43 -40.65
N ARG A 453 32.00 33.37 -39.87
CA ARG A 453 33.34 32.84 -39.64
C ARG A 453 33.63 31.55 -40.41
N ASN A 454 32.72 30.58 -40.33
CA ASN A 454 32.92 29.25 -40.90
C ASN A 454 31.62 28.68 -41.49
N THR A 455 31.73 27.52 -42.14
CA THR A 455 30.61 26.77 -42.69
C THR A 455 30.50 25.41 -41.99
N ILE A 456 29.29 25.02 -41.60
CA ILE A 456 28.97 23.66 -41.14
C ILE A 456 28.32 22.91 -42.30
N GLU A 457 29.01 21.87 -42.76
CA GLU A 457 28.53 21.02 -43.85
C GLU A 457 27.53 19.96 -43.35
N ARG A 458 26.63 19.54 -44.24
CA ARG A 458 25.72 18.40 -44.04
C ARG A 458 24.78 18.52 -42.83
N VAL A 459 24.27 19.72 -42.54
CA VAL A 459 23.22 19.92 -41.53
C VAL A 459 21.93 19.26 -42.01
N ARG A 460 21.39 18.37 -41.18
CA ARG A 460 20.24 17.52 -41.52
C ARG A 460 18.94 18.33 -41.55
N VAL A 461 18.15 18.13 -42.61
CA VAL A 461 16.76 18.64 -42.67
C VAL A 461 15.83 17.69 -41.93
N LEU A 462 14.97 18.23 -41.06
CA LEU A 462 13.89 17.48 -40.42
C LEU A 462 12.56 17.78 -41.12
N GLY A 463 11.79 16.72 -41.34
CA GLY A 463 10.46 16.75 -41.92
C GLY A 463 9.36 16.42 -40.90
N PRO A 464 8.10 16.74 -41.23
CA PRO A 464 7.64 17.39 -42.46
C PRO A 464 8.02 18.88 -42.51
N VAL A 465 7.86 19.50 -43.68
CA VAL A 465 8.05 20.95 -43.83
C VAL A 465 7.18 21.72 -42.83
N ARG A 466 7.72 22.83 -42.31
CA ARG A 466 7.05 23.70 -41.33
C ARG A 466 6.57 24.99 -41.98
N THR A 467 5.86 25.80 -41.22
CA THR A 467 5.43 27.14 -41.63
C THR A 467 6.51 28.21 -41.47
N LYS A 468 7.66 27.86 -40.88
CA LYS A 468 8.82 28.73 -40.68
C LYS A 468 10.10 27.93 -40.85
N ASP A 469 11.12 28.58 -41.38
CA ASP A 469 12.48 28.04 -41.39
C ASP A 469 13.10 28.24 -40.00
N GLN A 470 13.77 27.22 -39.47
CA GLN A 470 14.39 27.26 -38.16
C GLN A 470 15.61 26.36 -38.12
N LEU A 471 16.78 26.95 -37.88
CA LEU A 471 18.02 26.25 -37.64
C LEU A 471 18.27 26.17 -36.13
N GLU A 472 18.37 24.95 -35.62
CA GLU A 472 18.76 24.68 -34.22
C GLU A 472 20.24 24.29 -34.18
N ILE A 473 21.02 25.05 -33.43
CA ILE A 473 22.46 24.84 -33.25
C ILE A 473 22.83 24.85 -31.77
N SER A 474 23.97 24.23 -31.44
CA SER A 474 24.55 24.27 -30.09
C SER A 474 25.34 25.55 -29.85
N ARG A 475 25.70 25.82 -28.61
CA ARG A 475 26.54 26.99 -28.27
C ARG A 475 27.94 26.89 -28.88
N THR A 476 28.48 25.67 -29.00
CA THR A 476 29.74 25.42 -29.71
C THR A 476 29.63 25.80 -31.18
N ASP A 477 28.48 25.54 -31.82
CA ASP A 477 28.24 25.87 -33.22
C ASP A 477 28.08 27.37 -33.46
N GLU A 478 27.47 28.10 -32.53
CA GLU A 478 27.41 29.55 -32.53
C GLU A 478 28.81 30.17 -32.63
N PHE A 479 29.72 29.75 -31.75
CA PHE A 479 31.11 30.23 -31.75
C PHE A 479 31.84 29.87 -33.05
N PHE A 480 31.60 28.66 -33.57
CA PHE A 480 32.22 28.18 -34.79
C PHE A 480 31.73 28.95 -36.02
N LEU A 481 30.42 29.11 -36.18
CA LEU A 481 29.80 29.86 -37.29
C LEU A 481 30.02 31.37 -37.17
N GLY A 482 30.22 31.89 -35.95
CA GLY A 482 30.26 33.33 -35.68
C GLY A 482 28.87 33.95 -35.66
N ILE A 483 27.87 33.21 -35.18
CA ILE A 483 26.47 33.65 -35.06
C ILE A 483 26.09 33.65 -33.59
N ASP A 484 25.55 34.76 -33.08
CA ASP A 484 25.06 34.88 -31.70
C ASP A 484 23.58 34.48 -31.62
N ALA A 485 23.31 33.17 -31.54
CA ALA A 485 21.95 32.64 -31.57
C ALA A 485 21.33 32.65 -30.16
N PRO A 486 20.13 33.22 -29.97
CA PRO A 486 19.52 33.25 -28.65
C PRO A 486 18.89 31.90 -28.30
N VAL A 487 18.85 31.57 -27.00
CA VAL A 487 18.03 30.44 -26.49
C VAL A 487 16.54 30.76 -26.66
N ARG A 488 15.80 29.89 -27.36
CA ARG A 488 14.38 30.09 -27.70
C ARG A 488 13.59 28.79 -27.67
N GLU A 489 12.29 28.90 -27.37
CA GLU A 489 11.33 27.81 -27.62
C GLU A 489 11.26 27.52 -29.13
N SER A 490 11.35 26.25 -29.53
CA SER A 490 11.18 25.86 -30.94
C SER A 490 9.86 26.41 -31.50
N GLY A 491 9.95 27.12 -32.63
CA GLY A 491 8.88 27.84 -33.31
C GLY A 491 8.91 29.37 -33.09
N LYS A 492 9.75 29.86 -32.18
CA LYS A 492 9.96 31.30 -31.86
C LYS A 492 11.21 31.84 -32.53
N VAL A 493 11.08 32.15 -33.82
CA VAL A 493 12.17 32.62 -34.68
C VAL A 493 12.25 34.14 -34.79
N GLU A 494 11.31 34.88 -34.20
CA GLU A 494 11.30 36.34 -34.28
C GLU A 494 12.49 36.95 -33.50
N ASN A 495 13.11 38.00 -34.05
CA ASN A 495 14.28 38.68 -33.46
C ASN A 495 15.46 37.71 -33.20
N THR A 496 15.71 36.81 -34.14
CA THR A 496 16.84 35.88 -34.13
C THR A 496 17.72 36.15 -35.35
N PRO A 497 19.03 35.84 -35.30
CA PRO A 497 19.90 36.03 -36.45
C PRO A 497 19.53 35.09 -37.61
N GLY A 498 19.95 35.50 -38.79
CA GLY A 498 19.88 34.73 -40.02
C GLY A 498 21.18 33.99 -40.36
N CYS A 499 21.16 33.22 -41.43
CA CYS A 499 22.35 32.60 -42.02
C CYS A 499 22.13 32.29 -43.50
N LYS A 500 23.21 31.99 -44.23
CA LYS A 500 23.10 31.52 -45.61
C LYS A 500 23.08 29.98 -45.63
N LEU A 501 22.14 29.42 -46.37
CA LEU A 501 22.01 27.99 -46.62
C LEU A 501 22.44 27.67 -48.05
N ILE A 502 23.14 26.56 -48.24
CA ILE A 502 23.51 26.06 -49.56
C ILE A 502 23.02 24.61 -49.69
N GLY A 503 22.22 24.35 -50.72
CA GLY A 503 21.73 23.04 -51.11
C GLY A 503 22.29 22.63 -52.48
N PRO A 504 22.01 21.40 -52.94
CA PRO A 504 22.53 20.89 -54.21
C PRO A 504 22.01 21.62 -55.46
N LYS A 505 20.89 22.35 -55.37
CA LYS A 505 20.27 23.06 -56.50
C LYS A 505 20.31 24.58 -56.38
N GLY A 506 20.71 25.13 -55.24
CA GLY A 506 20.71 26.57 -55.03
C GLY A 506 21.12 26.98 -53.62
N GLU A 507 21.01 28.28 -53.36
CA GLU A 507 21.26 28.90 -52.06
C GLU A 507 20.05 29.69 -51.59
N PHE A 508 19.91 29.82 -50.27
CA PHE A 508 18.83 30.57 -49.65
C PHE A 508 19.38 31.40 -48.48
N HIS A 509 18.98 32.67 -48.37
CA HIS A 509 19.37 33.51 -47.25
C HIS A 509 18.23 33.55 -46.23
N LEU A 510 18.46 32.96 -45.05
CA LEU A 510 17.58 33.11 -43.91
C LEU A 510 17.80 34.49 -43.31
N GLU A 511 16.76 35.33 -43.28
CA GLU A 511 16.81 36.64 -42.60
C GLU A 511 16.78 36.48 -41.07
N THR A 512 16.03 35.49 -40.59
CA THR A 512 15.88 35.09 -39.19
C THR A 512 15.69 33.58 -39.11
N GLY A 513 15.87 32.97 -37.94
CA GLY A 513 15.56 31.56 -37.71
C GLY A 513 16.66 30.74 -37.06
N VAL A 514 17.83 31.32 -36.76
CA VAL A 514 18.91 30.60 -36.08
C VAL A 514 18.75 30.74 -34.56
N ILE A 515 18.59 29.61 -33.87
CA ILE A 515 18.39 29.56 -32.41
C ILE A 515 19.23 28.47 -31.76
N CYS A 516 19.48 28.64 -30.45
CA CYS A 516 19.75 27.52 -29.56
C CYS A 516 18.43 27.05 -28.95
N ALA A 517 18.14 25.75 -29.03
CA ALA A 517 16.87 25.22 -28.59
C ALA A 517 16.79 25.25 -27.05
N TRP A 518 15.73 25.86 -26.51
CA TRP A 518 15.46 25.74 -25.09
C TRP A 518 15.10 24.29 -24.76
N ARG A 519 15.88 23.64 -23.88
CA ARG A 519 15.56 22.33 -23.31
C ARG A 519 14.11 22.25 -22.83
N HIS A 520 13.43 21.17 -23.19
CA HIS A 520 11.99 21.03 -22.97
C HIS A 520 11.56 19.57 -22.88
N ILE A 521 10.38 19.34 -22.32
CA ILE A 521 9.74 18.02 -22.26
C ILE A 521 8.48 18.07 -23.11
N HIS A 522 8.38 17.13 -24.04
CA HIS A 522 7.14 16.84 -24.75
C HIS A 522 6.27 15.95 -23.89
N MET A 523 5.01 16.33 -23.67
CA MET A 523 4.05 15.58 -22.86
C MET A 523 2.69 15.49 -23.57
N THR A 524 2.01 14.36 -23.45
CA THR A 524 0.56 14.30 -23.69
C THR A 524 -0.20 14.93 -22.52
N PRO A 525 -1.50 15.27 -22.66
CA PRO A 525 -2.31 15.73 -21.53
C PRO A 525 -2.33 14.74 -20.35
N ALA A 526 -2.31 13.43 -20.64
CA ALA A 526 -2.26 12.39 -19.61
C ALA A 526 -0.89 12.34 -18.89
N ASP A 527 0.20 12.54 -19.61
CA ASP A 527 1.53 12.66 -19.00
C ASP A 527 1.57 13.88 -18.07
N ALA A 528 1.09 15.04 -18.54
CA ALA A 528 1.09 16.27 -17.75
C ALA A 528 0.26 16.13 -16.46
N GLU A 529 -0.89 15.45 -16.52
CA GLU A 529 -1.70 15.09 -15.35
C GLU A 529 -0.94 14.16 -14.39
N THR A 530 -0.27 13.13 -14.93
CA THR A 530 0.53 12.16 -14.16
C THR A 530 1.67 12.84 -13.39
N PHE A 531 2.32 13.82 -14.01
CA PHE A 531 3.43 14.60 -13.43
C PHE A 531 2.98 15.83 -12.64
N ALA A 532 1.67 16.10 -12.56
CA ALA A 532 1.08 17.30 -11.94
C ALA A 532 1.63 18.64 -12.47
N VAL A 533 1.91 18.74 -13.78
CA VAL A 533 2.41 19.95 -14.46
C VAL A 533 1.44 20.44 -15.54
N LYS A 534 1.62 21.69 -15.99
CA LYS A 534 0.81 22.32 -17.05
C LYS A 534 1.69 22.75 -18.22
N ASP A 535 1.05 22.97 -19.37
CA ASP A 535 1.72 23.57 -20.52
C ASP A 535 2.39 24.89 -20.12
N ARG A 536 3.65 25.05 -20.53
CA ARG A 536 4.52 26.19 -20.23
C ARG A 536 5.01 26.34 -18.78
N ASP A 537 4.81 25.34 -17.93
CA ASP A 537 5.53 25.29 -16.66
C ASP A 537 7.03 25.11 -16.90
N ILE A 538 7.83 25.59 -15.96
CA ILE A 538 9.29 25.44 -15.95
C ILE A 538 9.62 24.53 -14.77
N VAL A 539 10.30 23.43 -15.04
CA VAL A 539 10.60 22.38 -14.05
C VAL A 539 12.11 22.10 -13.96
N GLU A 540 12.48 21.34 -12.93
CA GLU A 540 13.81 20.76 -12.78
C GLU A 540 13.75 19.25 -12.99
N VAL A 541 14.69 18.72 -13.78
CA VAL A 541 14.76 17.28 -14.08
C VAL A 541 16.13 16.76 -13.68
N THR A 542 16.15 15.77 -12.78
CA THR A 542 17.38 15.09 -12.38
C THR A 542 17.58 13.86 -13.26
N VAL A 543 18.73 13.74 -13.91
CA VAL A 543 19.10 12.62 -14.79
C VAL A 543 20.33 11.90 -14.22
N GLY A 544 20.32 10.57 -14.25
CA GLY A 544 21.39 9.70 -13.72
C GLY A 544 21.02 8.98 -12.41
N SER A 545 21.88 8.06 -11.97
CA SER A 545 21.68 7.29 -10.73
C SER A 545 22.85 7.44 -9.76
N GLY A 546 22.57 7.57 -8.46
CA GLY A 546 23.58 7.63 -7.39
C GLY A 546 24.35 8.95 -7.31
N GLU A 547 25.65 8.88 -6.97
CA GLU A 547 26.51 10.04 -6.67
C GLU A 547 26.84 10.95 -7.89
N ARG A 548 26.36 10.62 -9.10
CA ARG A 548 26.63 11.37 -10.34
C ARG A 548 25.37 11.95 -10.99
N SER A 549 24.26 12.06 -10.26
CA SER A 549 23.04 12.67 -10.78
C SER A 549 23.24 14.18 -11.09
N LEU A 550 22.78 14.64 -12.24
CA LEU A 550 22.76 16.06 -12.60
C LEU A 550 21.32 16.57 -12.70
N THR A 551 21.04 17.71 -12.07
CA THR A 551 19.74 18.38 -12.18
C THR A 551 19.78 19.46 -13.26
N PHE A 552 18.99 19.25 -14.32
CA PHE A 552 18.71 20.26 -15.33
C PHE A 552 17.64 21.21 -14.80
N GLY A 553 18.04 22.43 -14.47
CA GLY A 553 17.11 23.52 -14.23
C GLY A 553 16.55 24.11 -15.51
N ASN A 554 15.47 24.89 -15.37
CA ASN A 554 14.83 25.63 -16.44
C ASN A 554 14.36 24.77 -17.63
N VAL A 555 13.69 23.65 -17.38
CA VAL A 555 13.15 22.78 -18.44
C VAL A 555 11.70 23.14 -18.74
N LEU A 556 11.40 23.51 -19.98
CA LEU A 556 10.06 23.94 -20.38
C LEU A 556 9.13 22.74 -20.63
N ILE A 557 7.93 22.72 -20.04
CA ILE A 557 6.89 21.74 -20.35
C ILE A 557 6.10 22.16 -21.59
N ARG A 558 5.93 21.24 -22.55
CA ARG A 558 5.12 21.43 -23.76
C ARG A 558 4.09 20.32 -23.86
N VAL A 559 2.80 20.66 -23.78
CA VAL A 559 1.71 19.70 -23.78
C VAL A 559 0.98 19.69 -25.11
N SER A 560 0.84 18.51 -25.71
CA SER A 560 0.06 18.30 -26.93
C SER A 560 -0.37 16.85 -27.05
N PRO A 561 -1.60 16.54 -27.52
CA PRO A 561 -2.03 15.17 -27.76
C PRO A 561 -1.23 14.47 -28.88
N LYS A 562 -0.39 15.19 -29.62
CA LYS A 562 0.46 14.65 -30.70
C LYS A 562 1.88 14.28 -30.24
N TYR A 563 2.22 14.55 -28.98
CA TYR A 563 3.55 14.31 -28.45
C TYR A 563 3.71 12.90 -27.88
N LYS A 564 4.97 12.50 -27.75
CA LYS A 564 5.39 11.35 -26.95
C LYS A 564 6.29 11.86 -25.82
N LEU A 565 6.15 11.31 -24.62
CA LEU A 565 6.96 11.68 -23.45
C LEU A 565 8.46 11.57 -23.75
N GLU A 566 9.14 12.72 -23.81
CA GLU A 566 10.58 12.79 -24.06
C GLU A 566 11.13 14.18 -23.68
N MET A 567 12.22 14.23 -22.95
CA MET A 567 12.98 15.45 -22.67
C MET A 567 14.06 15.65 -23.75
N HIS A 568 14.10 16.82 -24.34
CA HIS A 568 15.09 17.20 -25.35
C HIS A 568 16.13 18.13 -24.76
N ILE A 569 17.40 17.76 -24.91
CA ILE A 569 18.58 18.58 -24.61
C ILE A 569 19.47 18.68 -25.86
N ASP A 570 20.33 19.68 -25.94
CA ASP A 570 21.28 19.82 -27.04
C ASP A 570 22.54 18.95 -26.84
N THR A 571 23.38 18.87 -27.88
CA THR A 571 24.63 18.08 -27.84
C THR A 571 25.67 18.59 -26.85
N ASP A 572 25.75 19.90 -26.59
CA ASP A 572 26.68 20.45 -25.61
C ASP A 572 26.23 20.10 -24.19
N GLU A 573 24.92 20.19 -23.93
CA GLU A 573 24.29 19.79 -22.67
C GLU A 573 24.50 18.30 -22.38
N GLY A 574 24.25 17.43 -23.37
CA GLY A 574 24.47 15.99 -23.24
C GLY A 574 25.93 15.64 -22.97
N ASN A 575 26.86 16.23 -23.73
CA ASN A 575 28.30 15.98 -23.56
C ASN A 575 28.82 16.50 -22.21
N ALA A 576 28.40 17.69 -21.78
CA ALA A 576 28.82 18.28 -20.52
C ALA A 576 28.31 17.51 -19.30
N ALA A 577 27.14 16.86 -19.44
CA ALA A 577 26.51 16.07 -18.40
C ALA A 577 26.85 14.57 -18.45
N GLU A 578 27.64 14.12 -19.44
CA GLU A 578 27.90 12.69 -19.71
C GLU A 578 26.62 11.86 -19.92
N ILE A 579 25.59 12.46 -20.52
CA ILE A 579 24.27 11.84 -20.76
C ILE A 579 24.17 11.34 -22.20
N ASN A 580 23.48 10.21 -22.39
CA ASN A 580 23.19 9.61 -23.68
C ASN A 580 21.68 9.64 -23.98
N SER A 581 21.33 9.57 -25.27
CA SER A 581 19.92 9.39 -25.65
C SER A 581 19.41 8.03 -25.18
N GLY A 582 18.27 8.04 -24.48
CA GLY A 582 17.70 6.87 -23.82
C GLY A 582 17.93 6.84 -22.30
N ASP A 583 18.76 7.73 -21.76
CA ASP A 583 18.85 7.92 -20.31
C ASP A 583 17.53 8.43 -19.75
N GLU A 584 17.31 8.20 -18.47
CA GLU A 584 16.04 8.46 -17.80
C GLU A 584 16.18 9.55 -16.73
N GLY A 585 15.24 10.50 -16.73
CA GLY A 585 15.15 11.58 -15.76
C GLY A 585 13.92 11.50 -14.85
N ILE A 586 13.98 12.17 -13.70
CA ILE A 586 12.86 12.34 -12.77
C ILE A 586 12.62 13.82 -12.49
N LEU A 587 11.35 14.23 -12.39
CA LEU A 587 11.03 15.58 -11.92
C LEU A 587 11.45 15.74 -10.47
N THR A 588 12.09 16.87 -10.17
CA THR A 588 12.52 17.21 -8.82
C THR A 588 11.55 18.22 -8.22
N GLU A 589 11.11 17.99 -6.99
CA GLU A 589 10.23 18.93 -6.28
C GLU A 589 11.05 20.15 -5.84
N THR A 590 10.68 21.34 -6.32
CA THR A 590 11.35 22.60 -5.98
C THR A 590 10.52 23.43 -5.02
N ALA A 591 11.19 24.13 -4.09
CA ALA A 591 10.53 25.01 -3.10
C ALA A 591 9.91 26.30 -3.71
N SER A 592 9.88 26.43 -5.03
CA SER A 592 9.43 27.63 -5.74
C SER A 592 8.81 27.24 -7.08
N SER A 593 7.72 27.88 -7.46
CA SER A 593 7.04 27.70 -8.75
C SER A 593 6.98 29.03 -9.51
N GLY A 594 7.04 28.96 -10.85
CA GLY A 594 6.96 30.12 -11.72
C GLY A 594 6.27 29.78 -13.04
N THR A 595 5.26 30.57 -13.42
CA THR A 595 4.53 30.38 -14.68
C THR A 595 4.87 31.51 -15.65
N LEU A 596 5.20 31.15 -16.90
CA LEU A 596 5.44 32.13 -17.97
C LEU A 596 4.13 32.81 -18.39
N VAL A 597 3.88 34.01 -17.87
CA VAL A 597 2.75 34.84 -18.31
C VAL A 597 3.17 35.65 -19.54
N LYS A 598 2.49 35.43 -20.67
CA LYS A 598 2.76 36.12 -21.93
C LYS A 598 2.37 37.60 -21.82
N ARG A 599 3.33 38.52 -21.66
CA ARG A 599 3.07 39.97 -21.74
C ARG A 599 2.87 40.35 -23.21
N ARG A 600 1.69 40.81 -23.61
CA ARG A 600 1.52 41.55 -24.87
C ARG A 600 2.25 42.88 -24.68
N VAL A 601 3.36 43.07 -25.37
CA VAL A 601 3.93 44.40 -25.56
C VAL A 601 3.04 45.05 -26.63
N GLY A 602 2.37 46.14 -26.23
CA GLY A 602 1.43 46.88 -27.08
C GLY A 602 2.13 47.72 -28.12
#